data_AF-A0A1A6AKY7-F1
#
_entry.id   AF-A0A1A6AKY7-F1
#
_cell.length_a   1.000
_cell.length_b   1.000
_cell.length_c   1.000
_cell.angle_alpha   90.00
_cell.angle_beta   90.00
_cell.angle_gamma   90.00
#
_symmetry.space_group_name_H-M   'P 1'
#
loop_
_entity.id
_entity.type
_entity.pdbx_description
1 polymer ?
#
loop_
_entity_poly.entity_id
_entity_poly.type
_entity_poly.pdbx_seq_one_letter_code
_entity_poly.pdbx_strand_id
1 'polypeptide(L)'
;MEVDRKTLIKDIVNMGPRAIEILKNFGMGCIECPSSQNESIEDAAATHGIDVENLIQSLNKIPLREKIKWKIEKKIEDVMKSRYNIK
;
A
#
# COMPACT_ATOMS: atom_id res chain seq x y z
N MET A 1 10.47 4.59 -0.49
CA MET A 1 10.29 3.73 0.68
C MET A 1 10.58 2.31 0.27
N GLU A 2 11.46 1.69 1.03
CA GLU A 2 11.70 0.26 1.06
C GLU A 2 10.82 -0.33 2.15
N VAL A 3 10.21 -1.48 1.87
CA VAL A 3 9.32 -2.20 2.77
C VAL A 3 10.15 -3.19 3.58
N ASP A 4 9.92 -3.21 4.89
CA ASP A 4 10.44 -4.19 5.83
C ASP A 4 9.30 -4.85 6.62
N ARG A 5 9.63 -5.81 7.47
CA ARG A 5 8.66 -6.58 8.29
C ARG A 5 7.79 -5.72 9.21
N LYS A 6 8.29 -4.54 9.61
CA LYS A 6 7.61 -3.62 10.54
C LYS A 6 6.77 -2.58 9.81
N THR A 7 6.89 -2.50 8.49
CA THR A 7 6.13 -1.55 7.69
C THR A 7 4.65 -1.82 7.88
N LEU A 8 3.89 -0.77 8.18
CA LEU A 8 2.47 -0.88 8.42
C LEU A 8 1.70 -1.04 7.10
N ILE A 9 0.60 -1.77 7.17
CA ILE A 9 -0.29 -1.98 6.02
C ILE A 9 -0.72 -0.67 5.36
N LYS A 10 -1.09 0.35 6.14
CA LYS A 10 -1.47 1.67 5.59
C LYS A 10 -0.38 2.31 4.75
N ASP A 11 0.88 2.16 5.16
CA ASP A 11 2.02 2.76 4.47
C ASP A 11 2.27 2.06 3.14
N ILE A 12 2.03 0.74 3.08
CA ILE A 12 2.09 -0.06 1.85
C ILE A 12 0.94 0.33 0.91
N VAL A 13 -0.30 0.41 1.40
CA VAL A 13 -1.45 0.84 0.61
C VAL A 13 -1.24 2.24 0.03
N ASN A 14 -0.62 3.15 0.79
CA ASN A 14 -0.27 4.49 0.34
C ASN A 14 0.81 4.54 -0.75
N MET A 15 1.51 3.43 -1.03
CA MET A 15 2.43 3.34 -2.17
C MET A 15 1.71 3.34 -3.52
N GLY A 16 0.41 3.06 -3.54
CA GLY A 16 -0.45 3.20 -4.70
C GLY A 16 -1.08 1.89 -5.19
N PRO A 17 -1.82 1.94 -6.31
CA PRO A 17 -2.68 0.84 -6.77
C PRO A 17 -1.96 -0.49 -6.95
N ARG A 18 -0.70 -0.47 -7.40
CA ARG A 18 0.08 -1.70 -7.60
C ARG A 18 0.47 -2.39 -6.30
N ALA A 19 0.67 -1.64 -5.22
CA ALA A 19 0.90 -2.25 -3.91
C ALA A 19 -0.37 -2.96 -3.42
N ILE A 20 -1.54 -2.34 -3.63
CA ILE A 20 -2.84 -2.95 -3.33
C ILE A 20 -3.07 -4.22 -4.15
N GLU A 21 -2.75 -4.18 -5.45
CA GLU A 21 -2.85 -5.35 -6.33
C GLU A 21 -1.96 -6.51 -5.84
N ILE A 22 -0.72 -6.23 -5.46
CA ILE A 22 0.19 -7.25 -4.91
C ILE A 22 -0.41 -7.84 -3.62
N LEU A 23 -0.87 -7.02 -2.68
CA LEU A 23 -1.48 -7.50 -1.44
C LEU A 23 -2.70 -8.40 -1.73
N LYS A 24 -3.58 -7.99 -2.66
CA LYS A 24 -4.73 -8.78 -3.10
C LYS A 24 -4.31 -10.13 -3.71
N ASN A 25 -3.28 -10.14 -4.55
CA ASN A 25 -2.75 -11.36 -5.17
C ASN A 25 -2.13 -12.33 -4.16
N PHE A 26 -1.63 -11.82 -3.04
CA PHE A 26 -1.14 -12.63 -1.91
C PHE A 26 -2.26 -13.06 -0.94
N GLY A 27 -3.53 -12.79 -1.26
CA GLY A 27 -4.68 -13.19 -0.43
C GLY A 27 -5.14 -12.15 0.59
N MET A 28 -4.57 -10.94 0.60
CA MET A 28 -4.99 -9.84 1.48
C MET A 28 -6.09 -8.99 0.83
N GLY A 29 -7.20 -9.63 0.44
CA GLY A 29 -8.33 -8.96 -0.24
C GLY A 29 -9.02 -7.88 0.60
N CYS A 30 -9.05 -8.07 1.93
CA CYS A 30 -9.75 -7.20 2.89
C CYS A 30 -8.86 -6.09 3.49
N ILE A 31 -7.73 -5.78 2.86
CA ILE A 31 -6.71 -4.85 3.37
C ILE A 31 -7.22 -3.41 3.58
N GLU A 32 -8.30 -3.03 2.91
CA GLU A 32 -8.91 -1.70 3.05
C GLU A 32 -9.78 -1.60 4.33
N CYS A 33 -9.92 -2.70 5.10
CA CYS A 33 -10.60 -2.68 6.40
C CYS A 33 -9.82 -1.78 7.38
N PRO A 34 -10.46 -0.78 8.02
CA PRO A 34 -9.80 0.12 8.96
C PRO A 34 -9.01 -0.59 10.07
N SER A 35 -9.47 -1.76 10.50
CA SER A 35 -8.81 -2.55 11.55
C SER A 35 -7.42 -3.06 11.15
N SER A 36 -7.19 -3.34 9.86
CA SER A 36 -5.92 -3.89 9.37
C SER A 36 -4.84 -2.83 9.11
N GLN A 37 -5.23 -1.55 9.07
CA GLN A 37 -4.35 -0.46 8.65
C GLN A 37 -3.18 -0.19 9.61
N ASN A 38 -3.31 -0.58 10.87
CA ASN A 38 -2.30 -0.38 11.91
C ASN A 38 -1.50 -1.65 12.25
N GLU A 39 -1.72 -2.75 11.53
CA GLU A 39 -0.93 -3.97 11.67
C GLU A 39 0.36 -3.87 10.87
N SER A 40 1.42 -4.54 11.34
CA SER A 40 2.63 -4.75 10.55
C SER A 40 2.35 -5.76 9.43
N ILE A 41 3.11 -5.68 8.34
CA ILE A 41 3.03 -6.67 7.26
C ILE A 41 3.36 -8.09 7.75
N GLU A 42 4.23 -8.23 8.75
CA GLU A 42 4.59 -9.52 9.34
C GLU A 42 3.43 -10.14 10.13
N ASP A 43 2.78 -9.36 11.00
CA ASP A 43 1.63 -9.84 11.79
C ASP A 43 0.44 -10.21 10.89
N ALA A 44 0.17 -9.37 9.89
CA ALA A 44 -0.86 -9.62 8.89
C ALA A 44 -0.54 -10.89 8.08
N ALA A 45 0.69 -11.05 7.60
CA ALA A 45 1.09 -12.25 6.87
C ALA A 45 0.99 -13.52 7.72
N ALA A 46 1.39 -13.46 8.99
CA ALA A 46 1.33 -14.59 9.92
C ALA A 46 -0.12 -15.05 10.18
N THR A 47 -1.05 -14.11 10.39
CA THR A 47 -2.48 -14.39 10.61
C THR A 47 -3.12 -15.10 9.41
N HIS A 48 -2.64 -14.80 8.20
CA HIS A 48 -3.17 -15.32 6.94
C HIS A 48 -2.34 -16.46 6.34
N GLY A 49 -1.29 -16.93 7.01
CA GLY A 49 -0.42 -18.01 6.52
C GLY A 49 0.37 -17.65 5.24
N ILE A 50 0.67 -16.37 5.05
CA ILE A 50 1.36 -15.82 3.87
C ILE A 50 2.86 -15.81 4.13
N ASP A 51 3.66 -16.16 3.11
CA ASP A 51 5.10 -15.97 3.15
C ASP A 51 5.44 -14.47 3.05
N VAL A 52 5.74 -13.89 4.21
CA VAL A 52 6.09 -12.47 4.36
C VAL A 52 7.31 -12.07 3.53
N GLU A 53 8.27 -12.97 3.32
CA GLU A 53 9.51 -12.65 2.62
C GLU A 53 9.23 -12.46 1.12
N ASN A 54 8.49 -13.39 0.53
CA ASN A 54 8.04 -13.30 -0.87
C ASN A 54 7.15 -12.07 -1.11
N LEU A 55 6.31 -11.71 -0.13
CA LEU A 55 5.48 -10.52 -0.20
C LEU A 55 6.31 -9.23 -0.18
N ILE A 56 7.24 -9.09 0.78
CA ILE A 56 8.13 -7.93 0.89
C ILE A 56 8.95 -7.76 -0.40
N GLN A 57 9.52 -8.85 -0.92
CA GLN A 57 10.28 -8.81 -2.17
C GLN A 57 9.42 -8.32 -3.34
N SER A 58 8.15 -8.76 -3.41
CA SER A 58 7.21 -8.33 -4.46
C SER A 58 6.88 -6.84 -4.34
N LEU A 59 6.63 -6.35 -3.13
CA LEU A 59 6.36 -4.92 -2.87
C LEU A 59 7.58 -4.03 -3.17
N ASN A 60 8.77 -4.49 -2.85
CA ASN A 60 10.01 -3.75 -3.11
C ASN A 60 10.37 -3.67 -4.59
N LYS A 61 9.86 -4.58 -5.44
CA LYS A 61 10.00 -4.51 -6.91
C LYS A 61 9.19 -3.38 -7.55
N ILE A 62 8.27 -2.72 -6.81
CA ILE A 62 7.53 -1.57 -7.34
C ILE A 62 8.52 -0.43 -7.68
N PRO A 63 8.59 0.01 -8.94
CA PRO A 63 9.55 1.04 -9.35
C PRO A 63 9.32 2.38 -8.65
N LEU A 64 10.40 3.08 -8.31
CA LEU A 64 10.33 4.41 -7.67
C LEU A 64 9.52 5.41 -8.51
N ARG A 65 9.67 5.39 -9.84
CA ARG A 65 8.90 6.24 -10.77
C ARG A 65 7.39 6.09 -10.59
N GLU A 66 6.92 4.88 -10.29
CA GLU A 66 5.51 4.57 -10.14
C GLU A 66 4.98 5.11 -8.81
N LYS A 67 5.75 4.91 -7.73
CA LYS A 67 5.47 5.49 -6.41
C LYS A 67 5.40 7.02 -6.46
N ILE A 68 6.30 7.66 -7.22
CA ILE A 68 6.34 9.12 -7.38
C ILE A 68 5.13 9.60 -8.20
N LYS A 69 4.86 8.96 -9.35
CA LYS A 69 3.73 9.30 -10.21
C LYS A 69 2.42 9.34 -9.41
N TRP A 70 2.15 8.27 -8.65
CA TRP A 70 0.98 8.17 -7.77
C TRP A 70 0.87 9.33 -6.77
N LYS A 71 1.97 9.65 -6.07
CA LYS A 71 2.00 10.75 -5.09
C LYS A 71 1.73 12.11 -5.73
N ILE A 72 2.25 12.33 -6.93
CA ILE A 72 2.02 13.58 -7.68
C ILE A 72 0.55 13.66 -8.09
N GLU A 73 -0.01 12.60 -8.66
CA GLU A 73 -1.42 12.54 -9.09
C GLU A 73 -2.37 12.80 -7.93
N LYS A 74 -2.17 12.12 -6.79
CA LYS A 74 -2.91 12.37 -5.53
C LYS A 74 -2.85 13.84 -5.10
N LYS A 75 -1.64 14.41 -5.06
CA LYS A 75 -1.46 15.81 -4.65
C LYS A 75 -2.12 16.79 -5.61
N ILE A 76 -2.06 16.53 -6.92
CA ILE A 76 -2.75 17.35 -7.92
C ILE A 76 -4.27 17.24 -7.71
N GLU A 77 -4.80 16.04 -7.50
CA GLU A 77 -6.22 15.81 -7.24
C GLU A 77 -6.69 16.57 -5.99
N ASP A 78 -5.95 16.48 -4.89
CA ASP A 78 -6.26 17.20 -3.65
C ASP A 78 -6.28 18.72 -3.85
N VAL A 79 -5.29 19.26 -4.58
CA VAL A 79 -5.22 20.69 -4.91
C VAL A 79 -6.39 21.11 -5.79
N MET A 80 -6.74 20.32 -6.80
CA MET A 80 -7.87 20.61 -7.68
C MET A 80 -9.20 20.56 -6.92
N LYS A 81 -9.41 19.53 -6.09
CA LYS A 81 -10.61 19.39 -5.25
C LYS A 81 -10.78 20.58 -4.31
N SER A 82 -9.70 20.97 -3.64
CA SER A 82 -9.70 22.14 -2.75
C SER A 82 -9.98 23.44 -3.51
N ARG A 83 -9.29 23.68 -4.64
CA ARG A 83 -9.41 24.92 -5.41
C ARG A 83 -10.79 25.13 -6.03
N TYR A 84 -11.42 24.04 -6.48
CA TYR A 84 -12.69 24.09 -7.20
C TYR A 84 -13.88 23.61 -6.37
N ASN A 85 -13.68 23.37 -5.06
CA ASN A 85 -14.71 22.89 -4.14
C ASN A 85 -15.44 21.62 -4.66
N ILE A 86 -14.67 20.71 -5.26
CA ILE A 86 -15.17 19.44 -5.80
C ILE A 86 -15.28 18.46 -4.62
N LYS A 87 -16.47 17.86 -4.44
CA LYS A 87 -16.73 16.84 -3.41
C LYS A 87 -16.09 15.51 -3.76
#